data_AF-A0A6P6BB30-F1
#
_entry.id   AF-A0A6P6BB30-F1
#
_cell.length_a   1.000
_cell.length_b   1.000
_cell.length_c   1.000
_cell.angle_alpha   90.00
_cell.angle_beta   90.00
_cell.angle_gamma   90.00
#
_symmetry.space_group_name_H-M   'P 1'
#
loop_
_entity.id
_entity.type
_entity.pdbx_description
1 polymer ?
#
loop_
_entity_poly.entity_id
_entity_poly.type
_entity_poly.pdbx_seq_one_letter_code
_entity_poly.pdbx_strand_id
1 'polypeptide(L)'
;MTWQMTVQDMTNEEIVAVEVDSSENVRLDSSSKKTSHLRVKIAKMDQFPVPMKGIKKLRSLVTVGQQCDVTGEALQALFEGAKGLRVVDFTEDFSGGVTVKEIPNEIGKLIHLRYLNLCHNRNLEELPEGMSELQNLHT
;
A
#
# COMPACT_ATOMS: atom_id res chain seq x y z
N MET A 1 -11.21 -15.42 -24.34
CA MET A 1 -10.61 -14.08 -24.16
C MET A 1 -11.52 -13.32 -23.22
N THR A 2 -11.21 -13.34 -21.93
CA THR A 2 -12.06 -12.77 -20.86
C THR A 2 -11.21 -11.87 -20.00
N TRP A 3 -10.97 -10.65 -20.49
CA TRP A 3 -10.46 -9.55 -19.69
C TRP A 3 -11.64 -8.84 -19.04
N GLN A 4 -12.06 -9.31 -17.86
CA GLN A 4 -13.03 -8.57 -17.04
C GLN A 4 -13.12 -9.00 -15.57
N MET A 5 -12.21 -9.84 -15.08
CA MET A 5 -12.01 -10.06 -13.63
C MET A 5 -10.63 -9.47 -13.34
N THR A 6 -10.48 -8.32 -12.68
CA THR A 6 -10.00 -8.36 -11.27
C THR A 6 -10.19 -7.08 -10.45
N VAL A 7 -10.75 -5.98 -10.94
CA VAL A 7 -10.82 -4.75 -10.11
C VAL A 7 -12.14 -4.60 -9.34
N GLN A 8 -13.27 -5.09 -9.89
CA GLN A 8 -14.58 -4.93 -9.24
C GLN A 8 -14.84 -5.93 -8.10
N ASP A 9 -14.23 -7.11 -8.14
CA ASP A 9 -14.43 -8.15 -7.12
C ASP A 9 -13.73 -7.82 -5.78
N MET A 10 -12.90 -6.77 -5.76
CA MET A 10 -12.21 -6.29 -4.56
C MET A 10 -13.06 -5.35 -3.69
N THR A 11 -14.27 -4.98 -4.08
CA THR A 11 -14.97 -3.83 -3.46
C THR A 11 -16.00 -4.16 -2.38
N ASN A 12 -16.34 -5.44 -2.14
CA ASN A 12 -17.45 -5.80 -1.24
C ASN A 12 -17.10 -6.65 -0.01
N GLU A 13 -15.86 -7.08 0.20
CA GLU A 13 -15.46 -7.77 1.43
C GLU A 13 -14.56 -6.87 2.30
N GLU A 14 -15.18 -6.25 3.32
CA GLU A 14 -14.54 -5.63 4.50
C GLU A 14 -13.27 -4.81 4.21
N ILE A 15 -13.36 -3.80 3.34
CA ILE A 15 -12.35 -2.75 3.29
C ILE A 15 -12.53 -1.90 4.55
N VAL A 16 -11.59 -2.01 5.50
CA VAL A 16 -11.54 -1.05 6.61
C VAL A 16 -10.87 0.19 6.08
N ALA A 17 -11.63 1.29 6.01
CA ALA A 17 -11.08 2.62 5.80
C ALA A 17 -10.54 3.13 7.14
N VAL A 18 -9.24 3.39 7.19
CA VAL A 18 -8.60 4.06 8.34
C VAL A 18 -8.27 5.47 7.91
N GLU A 19 -8.90 6.45 8.56
CA GLU A 19 -8.45 7.84 8.51
C GLU A 19 -7.32 7.98 9.54
N VAL A 20 -6.15 8.38 9.04
CA VAL A 20 -4.95 8.52 9.87
C VAL A 20 -4.69 10.00 10.06
N ASP A 21 -4.65 10.44 11.32
CA ASP A 21 -4.12 11.74 11.73
C ASP A 21 -2.62 11.58 12.04
N SER A 22 -1.78 12.52 11.57
CA SER A 22 -0.32 12.41 11.42
C SER A 22 0.51 12.15 12.69
N SER A 23 -0.13 12.06 13.86
CA SER A 23 0.56 11.83 15.14
C SER A 23 0.35 10.44 15.74
N GLU A 24 -0.52 9.60 15.16
CA GLU A 24 -0.83 8.28 15.73
C GLU A 24 -0.37 7.11 14.86
N ASN A 25 0.33 6.15 15.49
CA ASN A 25 0.58 4.85 14.88
C ASN A 25 -0.74 4.21 14.47
N VAL A 26 -0.85 3.67 13.26
CA VAL A 26 -2.01 2.85 12.88
C VAL A 26 -2.06 1.62 13.77
N ARG A 27 -2.91 1.72 14.79
CA ARG A 27 -3.31 0.62 15.66
C ARG A 27 -4.59 0.07 15.09
N LEU A 28 -4.45 -1.00 14.31
CA LEU A 28 -5.59 -1.79 13.91
C LEU A 28 -6.31 -2.29 15.17
N ASP A 29 -7.53 -1.83 15.38
CA ASP A 29 -8.44 -2.29 16.44
C ASP A 29 -8.79 -3.78 16.26
N SER A 30 -9.59 -4.35 17.16
CA SER A 30 -9.97 -5.76 17.09
C SER A 30 -10.74 -6.14 15.81
N SER A 31 -11.43 -5.19 15.18
CA SER A 31 -12.17 -5.42 13.93
C SER A 31 -11.23 -5.44 12.72
N SER A 32 -10.32 -4.47 12.62
CA SER A 32 -9.35 -4.35 11.52
C SER A 32 -8.18 -5.33 11.58
N LYS A 33 -7.90 -5.96 12.73
CA LYS A 33 -6.98 -7.12 12.83
C LYS A 33 -7.49 -8.37 12.11
N LYS A 34 -8.78 -8.46 11.79
CA LYS A 34 -9.36 -9.57 11.05
C LYS A 34 -9.33 -9.36 9.54
N THR A 35 -9.16 -8.13 9.07
CA THR A 35 -9.32 -7.81 7.66
C THR A 35 -8.01 -7.99 6.91
N SER A 36 -8.12 -8.52 5.69
CA SER A 36 -7.00 -8.67 4.76
C SER A 36 -6.91 -7.52 3.76
N HIS A 37 -7.85 -6.57 3.81
CA HIS A 37 -7.98 -5.46 2.88
C HIS A 37 -8.03 -4.16 3.69
N LEU A 38 -7.03 -3.30 3.49
CA LEU A 38 -6.88 -2.04 4.20
C LEU A 38 -6.91 -0.91 3.18
N ARG A 39 -7.77 0.08 3.43
CA ARG A 39 -7.72 1.36 2.73
C ARG A 39 -7.26 2.44 3.70
N VAL A 40 -6.14 3.07 3.39
CA VAL A 40 -5.60 4.17 4.19
C VAL A 40 -5.94 5.48 3.49
N LYS A 41 -6.58 6.39 4.21
CA LYS A 41 -6.81 7.76 3.76
C LYS A 41 -5.91 8.69 4.57
N ILE A 42 -4.98 9.35 3.89
CA ILE A 42 -4.06 10.31 4.49
C ILE A 42 -4.62 11.71 4.25
N ALA A 43 -4.71 12.51 5.31
CA ALA A 43 -5.18 13.87 5.19
C ALA A 43 -4.14 14.76 4.47
N LYS A 44 -4.56 15.99 4.15
CA LYS A 44 -3.75 16.89 3.34
C LYS A 44 -2.46 17.29 4.06
N MET A 45 -1.32 17.19 3.39
CA MET A 45 0.02 17.50 3.95
C MET A 45 0.45 16.60 5.13
N ASP A 46 -0.24 15.48 5.36
CA ASP A 46 0.14 14.50 6.39
C ASP A 46 1.06 13.41 5.83
N GLN A 47 1.60 12.61 6.75
CA GLN A 47 2.54 11.53 6.44
C GLN A 47 1.86 10.15 6.50
N PHE A 48 2.43 9.21 5.75
CA PHE A 48 2.02 7.82 5.82
C PHE A 48 2.22 7.25 7.24
N PRO A 49 1.25 6.49 7.77
CA PRO A 49 1.34 5.95 9.13
C PRO A 49 2.50 4.98 9.33
N VAL A 50 3.31 5.24 10.35
CA VAL A 50 4.41 4.35 10.77
C VAL A 50 4.52 4.24 12.30
N PRO A 51 4.83 3.05 12.87
CA PRO A 51 4.87 1.73 12.26
C PRO A 51 3.52 1.01 12.40
N MET A 52 3.17 0.20 11.40
CA MET A 52 1.93 -0.60 11.40
C MET A 52 2.14 -1.96 12.06
N LYS A 53 1.51 -2.19 13.23
CA LYS A 53 1.60 -3.48 13.95
C LYS A 53 0.40 -4.37 13.60
N GLY A 54 0.63 -5.68 13.50
CA GLY A 54 -0.44 -6.68 13.33
C GLY A 54 -0.91 -6.92 11.89
N ILE A 55 -0.22 -6.38 10.89
CA ILE A 55 -0.58 -6.44 9.46
C ILE A 55 -0.18 -7.75 8.74
N LYS A 56 0.24 -8.79 9.47
CA LYS A 56 0.74 -10.06 8.88
C LYS A 56 -0.27 -10.76 7.95
N LYS A 57 -1.57 -10.52 8.16
CA LYS A 57 -2.66 -11.11 7.37
C LYS A 57 -3.09 -10.23 6.19
N LEU A 58 -2.49 -9.05 6.04
CA LEU A 58 -2.86 -8.09 5.01
C LEU A 58 -2.52 -8.65 3.62
N ARG A 59 -3.49 -8.58 2.72
CA ARG A 59 -3.41 -9.04 1.33
C ARG A 59 -3.57 -7.89 0.34
N SER A 60 -4.23 -6.81 0.73
CA SER A 60 -4.41 -5.62 -0.11
C SER A 60 -4.24 -4.36 0.72
N LEU A 61 -3.45 -3.43 0.20
CA LEU A 61 -3.31 -2.08 0.69
C LEU A 61 -3.67 -1.11 -0.44
N VAL A 62 -4.62 -0.22 -0.17
CA VAL A 62 -4.95 0.90 -1.05
C VAL A 62 -4.74 2.19 -0.27
N THR A 63 -3.85 3.05 -0.74
CA THR A 63 -3.54 4.32 -0.10
C THR A 63 -4.08 5.45 -0.98
N VAL A 64 -4.84 6.34 -0.37
CA VAL A 64 -5.35 7.56 -1.00
C VAL A 64 -4.98 8.73 -0.11
N GLY A 65 -4.49 9.81 -0.69
CA GLY A 65 -4.18 10.99 0.09
C GLY A 65 -4.01 12.21 -0.80
N GLN A 66 -3.93 13.37 -0.14
CA GLN A 66 -3.83 14.65 -0.80
C GLN A 66 -2.49 15.32 -0.45
N GLN A 67 -1.57 15.42 -1.41
CA GLN A 67 -0.26 16.04 -1.21
C GLN A 67 0.49 15.43 0.00
N CYS A 68 0.51 14.10 0.08
CA CYS A 68 1.12 13.37 1.19
C CYS A 68 2.34 12.57 0.72
N ASP A 69 3.38 12.55 1.54
CA ASP A 69 4.61 11.81 1.27
C ASP A 69 4.59 10.45 1.99
N VAL A 70 5.02 9.41 1.28
CA VAL A 70 5.31 8.08 1.83
C VAL A 70 6.82 7.91 1.85
N THR A 71 7.41 7.74 3.03
CA THR A 71 8.85 7.56 3.19
C THR A 71 9.28 6.12 2.90
N GLY A 72 10.53 5.93 2.49
CA GLY A 72 11.12 4.59 2.31
C GLY A 72 11.06 3.76 3.60
N GLU A 73 11.30 4.38 4.75
CA GLU A 73 11.17 3.73 6.08
C GLU A 73 9.76 3.20 6.33
N ALA A 74 8.73 3.94 5.89
CA ALA A 74 7.34 3.51 6.01
C ALA A 74 7.03 2.28 5.17
N LEU A 75 7.49 2.30 3.92
CA LEU A 75 7.36 1.15 3.02
C LEU A 75 8.17 -0.04 3.51
N GLN A 76 9.34 0.19 4.11
CA GLN A 76 10.19 -0.87 4.62
C GLN A 76 9.47 -1.60 5.76
N ALA A 77 8.98 -0.85 6.75
CA ALA A 77 8.21 -1.41 7.86
C ALA A 77 6.95 -2.16 7.37
N LEU A 78 6.27 -1.63 6.36
CA LEU A 78 5.12 -2.29 5.73
C LEU A 78 5.51 -3.61 5.07
N PHE A 79 6.54 -3.63 4.21
CA PHE A 79 6.94 -4.80 3.43
C PHE A 79 7.53 -5.90 4.31
N GLU A 80 8.19 -5.54 5.40
CA GLU A 80 8.64 -6.50 6.41
C GLU A 80 7.48 -7.12 7.20
N GLY A 81 6.47 -6.30 7.53
CA GLY A 81 5.32 -6.69 8.33
C GLY A 81 4.24 -7.48 7.58
N ALA A 82 4.07 -7.24 6.27
CA ALA A 82 2.96 -7.74 5.47
C ALA A 82 3.39 -8.53 4.22
N LYS A 83 4.21 -9.56 4.41
CA LYS A 83 4.68 -10.47 3.33
C LYS A 83 3.56 -11.19 2.55
N GLY A 84 2.34 -11.21 3.09
CA GLY A 84 1.15 -11.79 2.46
C GLY A 84 0.46 -10.87 1.44
N LEU A 85 0.98 -9.66 1.23
CA LEU A 85 0.43 -8.70 0.27
C LEU A 85 0.41 -9.25 -1.14
N ARG A 86 -0.72 -9.01 -1.80
CA ARG A 86 -1.00 -9.34 -3.20
C ARG A 86 -1.29 -8.11 -4.04
N VAL A 87 -1.80 -7.07 -3.40
CA VAL A 87 -2.20 -5.81 -4.05
C VAL A 87 -1.63 -4.66 -3.23
N VAL A 88 -0.85 -3.81 -3.87
CA VAL A 88 -0.40 -2.53 -3.31
C VAL A 88 -0.76 -1.45 -4.30
N ASP A 89 -1.49 -0.45 -3.84
CA ASP A 89 -1.96 0.65 -4.66
C ASP A 89 -1.67 1.99 -3.97
N PHE A 90 -0.83 2.80 -4.62
CA PHE A 90 -0.54 4.19 -4.29
C PHE A 90 -1.08 5.09 -5.40
N THR A 91 -2.40 5.22 -5.46
CA THR A 91 -3.07 6.05 -6.47
C THR A 91 -2.97 7.53 -6.12
N GLU A 92 -2.58 8.34 -7.11
CA GLU A 92 -2.82 9.78 -7.12
C GLU A 92 -4.30 10.07 -7.44
N ASP A 93 -4.95 10.89 -6.62
CA ASP A 93 -6.20 11.54 -7.03
C ASP A 93 -5.91 12.87 -7.73
N PHE A 94 -6.88 13.41 -8.47
CA PHE A 94 -6.71 14.65 -9.23
C PHE A 94 -6.40 15.91 -8.38
N SER A 95 -6.33 15.80 -7.04
CA SER A 95 -6.09 16.90 -6.10
C SER A 95 -4.66 16.94 -5.50
N GLY A 96 -3.75 16.17 -6.08
CA GLY A 96 -2.35 16.02 -5.65
C GLY A 96 -2.24 14.76 -4.83
N GLY A 97 -1.56 13.74 -5.36
CA GLY A 97 -1.68 12.38 -4.84
C GLY A 97 -0.82 12.04 -3.62
N VAL A 98 -0.69 10.72 -3.46
CA VAL A 98 0.35 10.08 -2.64
C VAL A 98 1.66 10.13 -3.42
N THR A 99 2.73 10.66 -2.80
CA THR A 99 4.06 10.72 -3.41
C THR A 99 4.98 9.70 -2.75
N VAL A 100 5.44 8.74 -3.55
CA VAL A 100 6.47 7.77 -3.18
C VAL A 100 7.78 8.19 -3.86
N LYS A 101 8.80 8.53 -3.06
CA LYS A 101 10.12 8.96 -3.57
C LYS A 101 11.09 7.79 -3.74
N GLU A 102 11.01 6.81 -2.85
CA GLU A 102 11.89 5.66 -2.80
C GLU A 102 11.07 4.42 -2.45
N ILE A 103 11.36 3.30 -3.10
CA ILE A 103 10.82 2.00 -2.75
C ILE A 103 11.98 1.16 -2.21
N PRO A 104 11.89 0.65 -0.97
CA PRO A 104 12.97 -0.12 -0.37
C PRO A 104 13.09 -1.51 -1.01
N ASN A 105 14.31 -2.07 -1.01
CA ASN A 105 14.61 -3.41 -1.55
C ASN A 105 13.75 -4.52 -0.95
N GLU A 106 13.19 -4.30 0.24
CA GLU A 106 12.22 -5.14 0.91
C GLU A 106 10.97 -5.44 0.09
N ILE A 107 10.68 -4.68 -0.98
CA ILE A 107 9.59 -5.03 -1.90
C ILE A 107 9.75 -6.46 -2.46
N GLY A 108 10.99 -6.93 -2.65
CA GLY A 108 11.27 -8.31 -3.08
C GLY A 108 10.83 -9.37 -2.07
N LYS A 109 10.60 -9.01 -0.79
CA LYS A 109 10.03 -9.92 0.22
C LYS A 109 8.53 -10.18 -0.03
N LEU A 110 7.86 -9.39 -0.87
CA LEU A 110 6.45 -9.56 -1.22
C LEU A 110 6.26 -10.58 -2.34
N ILE A 111 6.67 -11.83 -2.10
CA ILE A 111 6.62 -12.92 -3.09
C ILE A 111 5.20 -13.25 -3.59
N HIS A 112 4.17 -12.80 -2.88
CA HIS A 112 2.77 -12.98 -3.24
C HIS A 112 2.17 -11.78 -3.98
N LEU A 113 2.95 -10.71 -4.20
CA LEU A 113 2.50 -9.50 -4.87
C LEU A 113 2.11 -9.83 -6.31
N ARG A 114 0.90 -9.41 -6.69
CA ARG A 114 0.29 -9.61 -8.01
C ARG A 114 0.01 -8.32 -8.71
N TYR A 115 -0.27 -7.26 -7.96
CA TYR A 115 -0.59 -5.94 -8.48
C TYR A 115 0.14 -4.88 -7.67
N LEU A 116 0.84 -4.01 -8.39
CA LEU A 116 1.55 -2.86 -7.86
C LEU A 116 1.17 -1.65 -8.70
N ASN A 117 0.41 -0.73 -8.12
CA ASN A 117 0.08 0.54 -8.75
C ASN A 117 0.91 1.66 -8.12
N LEU A 118 1.79 2.22 -8.94
CA LEU A 118 2.62 3.38 -8.63
C LEU A 118 2.34 4.52 -9.63
N CYS A 119 1.23 4.45 -10.36
CA CYS A 119 0.90 5.43 -11.40
C CYS A 119 0.93 6.84 -10.81
N HIS A 120 1.51 7.75 -11.59
CA HIS A 120 1.67 9.16 -11.25
C HIS A 120 2.58 9.47 -10.04
N ASN A 121 3.40 8.52 -9.56
CA ASN A 121 4.52 8.83 -8.66
C ASN A 121 5.69 9.45 -9.44
N ARG A 122 5.58 10.73 -9.80
CA ARG A 122 6.57 11.44 -10.65
C ARG A 122 7.93 11.65 -9.98
N ASN A 123 7.98 11.53 -8.66
CA ASN A 123 9.18 11.74 -7.85
C ASN A 123 9.90 10.42 -7.52
N LEU A 124 9.41 9.28 -8.01
CA LEU A 124 10.09 8.01 -7.86
C LEU A 124 11.30 7.99 -8.81
N GLU A 125 12.50 8.10 -8.24
CA GLU A 125 13.74 8.26 -9.02
C GLU A 125 14.22 6.92 -9.60
N GLU A 126 14.18 5.86 -8.80
CA GLU A 126 14.65 4.54 -9.18
C GLU A 126 13.77 3.42 -8.63
N LEU A 127 13.81 2.28 -9.33
CA LEU A 127 13.19 1.04 -8.87
C LEU A 127 14.25 0.18 -8.18
N PRO A 128 13.96 -0.38 -6.99
CA PRO A 128 14.92 -1.19 -6.25
C PRO A 128 15.23 -2.50 -6.96
N GLU A 129 16.42 -3.06 -6.72
CA GLU A 129 16.83 -4.38 -7.26
C GLU A 129 15.85 -5.49 -6.86
N GLY A 130 15.24 -5.36 -5.68
CA GLY A 130 14.21 -6.28 -5.17
C GLY A 130 12.98 -6.41 -6.05
N MET A 131 12.75 -5.51 -7.02
CA MET A 131 11.68 -5.67 -8.02
C MET A 131 11.84 -6.94 -8.86
N SER A 132 13.07 -7.41 -9.06
CA SER A 132 13.36 -8.63 -9.82
C SER A 132 12.90 -9.92 -9.11
N GLU A 133 12.69 -9.87 -7.79
CA GLU A 133 12.23 -11.01 -6.98
C GLU A 133 10.70 -11.20 -7.03
N LEU A 134 9.97 -10.27 -7.66
CA LEU A 134 8.51 -10.28 -7.73
C LEU A 134 8.00 -11.24 -8.83
N GLN A 135 8.12 -12.54 -8.58
CA GLN A 135 7.81 -13.59 -9.56
C GLN A 135 6.31 -13.69 -9.93
N ASN A 136 5.42 -13.17 -9.08
CA ASN A 136 3.97 -13.27 -9.26
C ASN A 136 3.33 -11.95 -9.71
N LEU A 137 4.12 -10.92 -10.03
CA LEU A 137 3.61 -9.63 -10.45
C LEU A 137 3.01 -9.73 -11.86
N HIS A 138 1.75 -9.33 -12.01
CA HIS A 138 1.04 -9.25 -13.28
C HIS A 138 0.78 -7.78 -13.62
N THR A 139 0.82 -7.43 -14.90
CA THR A 139 0.50 -6.10 -15.45
C THR A 139 -0.75 -6.14 -16.30
#